data_AF-A0A964AL03-F1
#
_entry.id   AF-A0A964AL03-F1
#
_cell.length_a   1.000
_cell.length_b   1.000
_cell.length_c   1.000
_cell.angle_alpha   90.00
_cell.angle_beta   90.00
_cell.angle_gamma   90.00
#
_symmetry.space_group_name_H-M   'P 1'
#
loop_
_entity.id
_entity.type
_entity.pdbx_description
1 polymer ?
#
loop_
_entity_poly.entity_id
_entity_poly.type
_entity_poly.pdbx_seq_one_letter_code
_entity_poly.pdbx_strand_id
1 'polypeptide(L)'
;MTARALATALALSGCAGFEHRPVDHQLDLPGALPSTAEQLRLCVADVGVRQLGARLGGQAVFTGLPADTPLDVTVDALSGDGAVLARWTVVGLSGYGQGEPVDCEPADTGAPPCAPCEADGDLVPPDQPSTVLGVRVVAP
;
A
#
# COMPACT_ATOMS: atom_id res chain seq x y z
N MET A 1 -35.41 55.53 3.13
CA MET A 1 -35.69 54.81 4.39
C MET A 1 -35.31 53.36 4.20
N THR A 2 -34.52 52.88 5.12
CA THR A 2 -33.80 51.59 5.19
C THR A 2 -34.70 50.41 5.53
N ALA A 3 -34.39 49.24 4.96
CA ALA A 3 -34.57 47.95 5.65
C ALA A 3 -33.46 46.98 5.20
N ARG A 4 -32.55 46.70 6.14
CA ARG A 4 -31.57 45.60 6.13
C ARG A 4 -32.24 44.34 6.66
N ALA A 5 -31.90 43.17 6.12
CA ALA A 5 -31.80 41.88 6.83
C ALA A 5 -31.03 40.89 5.92
N LEU A 6 -29.77 40.56 6.22
CA LEU A 6 -29.31 39.33 6.92
C LEU A 6 -29.60 38.06 6.11
N ALA A 7 -28.65 37.62 5.28
CA ALA A 7 -27.58 36.67 5.61
C ALA A 7 -28.02 35.20 5.64
N THR A 8 -27.57 34.43 4.65
CA THR A 8 -27.35 32.99 4.83
C THR A 8 -26.12 32.62 4.02
N ALA A 9 -24.97 32.63 4.69
CA ALA A 9 -23.76 32.01 4.20
C ALA A 9 -24.01 30.50 4.17
N LEU A 10 -24.23 29.94 2.99
CA LEU A 10 -24.12 28.51 2.77
C LEU A 10 -22.64 28.15 2.88
N ALA A 11 -22.23 27.81 4.10
CA ALA A 11 -21.05 27.01 4.33
C ALA A 11 -21.26 25.70 3.58
N LEU A 12 -20.69 25.59 2.39
CA LEU A 12 -20.43 24.32 1.73
C LEU A 12 -19.40 23.61 2.61
N SER A 13 -19.91 22.97 3.67
CA SER A 13 -19.20 21.92 4.38
C SER A 13 -18.76 20.92 3.33
N GLY A 14 -17.48 20.98 2.98
CA GLY A 14 -16.83 19.97 2.16
C GLY A 14 -17.02 18.64 2.87
N CYS A 15 -18.04 17.90 2.44
CA CYS A 15 -18.05 16.47 2.62
C CYS A 15 -16.84 15.98 1.86
N ALA A 16 -15.70 15.86 2.54
CA ALA A 16 -14.66 14.93 2.13
C ALA A 16 -15.32 13.55 2.23
N GLY A 17 -16.06 13.20 1.18
CA GLY A 17 -16.67 11.89 1.03
C GLY A 17 -15.51 10.92 1.03
N PHE A 18 -15.39 10.14 2.10
CA PHE A 18 -14.53 8.98 2.09
C PHE A 18 -15.16 8.00 1.11
N GLU A 19 -14.75 8.08 -0.15
CA GLU A 19 -15.23 7.17 -1.18
C GLU A 19 -14.58 5.80 -0.89
N HIS A 20 -15.36 4.91 -0.29
CA HIS A 20 -14.93 3.54 -0.04
C HIS A 20 -14.92 2.79 -1.38
N ARG A 21 -13.74 2.69 -1.99
CA ARG A 21 -13.54 1.81 -3.13
C ARG A 21 -13.34 0.37 -2.63
N PRO A 22 -14.03 -0.63 -3.21
CA PRO A 22 -13.69 -2.02 -2.96
C PRO A 22 -12.24 -2.27 -3.38
N VAL A 23 -11.56 -3.18 -2.69
CA VAL A 23 -10.23 -3.63 -3.10
C VAL A 23 -10.38 -4.52 -4.34
N ASP A 24 -9.60 -4.22 -5.38
CA ASP A 24 -9.55 -5.04 -6.60
C ASP A 24 -8.63 -6.25 -6.40
N HIS A 25 -7.57 -6.04 -5.63
CA HIS A 25 -6.63 -7.08 -5.22
C HIS A 25 -6.52 -7.15 -3.71
N GLN A 26 -6.38 -8.37 -3.19
CA GLN A 26 -6.16 -8.61 -1.77
C GLN A 26 -4.97 -9.55 -1.59
N LEU A 27 -4.01 -9.12 -0.78
CA LEU A 27 -2.81 -9.89 -0.45
C LEU A 27 -2.78 -10.17 1.05
N ASP A 28 -2.72 -11.45 1.40
CA ASP A 28 -2.63 -11.93 2.77
C ASP A 28 -1.18 -12.27 3.12
N LEU A 29 -0.63 -11.63 4.15
CA LEU A 29 0.74 -11.85 4.59
C LEU A 29 0.74 -12.61 5.93
N PRO A 30 1.38 -13.78 6.02
CA PRO A 30 1.57 -14.45 7.30
C PRO A 30 2.59 -13.67 8.15
N GLY A 31 2.30 -13.48 9.45
CA GLY A 31 3.24 -12.89 10.41
C GLY A 31 2.70 -11.64 11.11
N ALA A 32 3.55 -10.61 11.26
CA ALA A 32 3.17 -9.34 11.85
C ALA A 32 3.69 -8.18 10.99
N LEU A 33 2.83 -7.21 10.67
CA LEU A 33 3.29 -5.96 10.05
C LEU A 33 3.78 -4.99 11.12
N PRO A 34 4.79 -4.16 10.79
CA PRO A 34 5.18 -3.00 11.59
C PRO A 34 3.97 -2.14 12.00
N SER A 35 4.07 -1.40 13.09
CA SER A 35 2.95 -0.65 13.69
C SER A 35 2.54 0.59 12.89
N THR A 36 3.40 1.09 12.00
CA THR A 36 3.11 2.26 11.16
C THR A 36 3.13 1.91 9.67
N ALA A 37 2.37 2.65 8.86
CA ALA A 37 2.20 2.34 7.44
C ALA A 37 3.43 2.72 6.62
N GLU A 38 4.18 3.72 7.08
CA GLU A 38 5.43 4.22 6.50
C GLU A 38 6.56 3.19 6.56
N GLN A 39 6.40 2.18 7.42
CA GLN A 39 7.32 1.04 7.56
C GLN A 39 6.99 -0.08 6.55
N LEU A 40 6.06 0.13 5.61
CA LEU A 40 5.78 -0.80 4.53
C LEU A 40 6.23 -0.23 3.19
N ARG A 41 7.01 -1.02 2.46
CA ARG A 41 7.38 -0.72 1.09
C ARG A 41 6.81 -1.79 0.17
N LEU A 42 6.02 -1.36 -0.79
CA LEU A 42 5.48 -2.17 -1.86
C LEU A 42 6.32 -1.95 -3.12
N CYS A 43 6.80 -3.03 -3.72
CA CYS A 43 7.42 -3.02 -5.04
C CYS A 43 6.60 -3.87 -5.98
N VAL A 44 6.23 -3.32 -7.13
CA VAL A 44 5.49 -4.04 -8.16
C VAL A 44 6.35 -4.04 -9.41
N ALA A 45 6.69 -5.23 -9.92
CA ALA A 45 7.56 -5.37 -11.08
C ALA A 45 7.01 -4.56 -12.26
N ASP A 46 7.89 -3.85 -12.97
CA ASP A 46 7.59 -3.00 -14.14
C ASP A 46 6.62 -1.81 -13.87
N VAL A 47 6.25 -1.58 -12.60
CA VAL A 47 5.37 -0.48 -12.17
C VAL A 47 6.10 0.47 -11.21
N GLY A 48 7.00 -0.06 -10.38
CA GLY A 48 7.84 0.73 -9.49
C GLY A 48 7.53 0.55 -8.01
N VAL A 49 8.04 1.49 -7.21
CA VAL A 49 8.05 1.41 -5.74
C VAL A 49 7.05 2.36 -5.11
N ARG A 50 6.28 1.89 -4.11
CA ARG A 50 5.40 2.71 -3.27
C ARG A 50 5.66 2.50 -1.79
N GLN A 51 5.98 3.58 -1.07
CA GLN A 51 6.13 3.62 0.39
C GLN A 51 4.85 4.05 1.13
N LEU A 52 3.81 4.45 0.40
CA LEU A 52 2.60 5.04 0.97
C LEU A 52 1.42 4.08 0.82
N GLY A 53 1.06 3.41 1.90
CA GLY A 53 -0.24 2.78 2.06
C GLY A 53 -1.04 3.46 3.17
N ALA A 54 -2.34 3.64 3.02
CA ALA A 54 -3.20 4.03 4.13
C ALA A 54 -3.45 2.78 5.01
N ARG A 55 -3.30 2.88 6.34
CA ARG A 55 -3.55 1.74 7.25
C ARG A 55 -4.88 1.87 7.98
N LEU A 56 -5.66 0.78 7.99
CA LEU A 56 -6.86 0.63 8.82
C LEU A 56 -6.88 -0.78 9.43
N GLY A 57 -6.92 -0.90 10.76
CA GLY A 57 -7.20 -2.19 11.42
C GLY A 57 -6.27 -3.35 11.04
N GLY A 58 -4.97 -3.11 10.87
CA GLY A 58 -4.02 -4.16 10.47
C GLY A 58 -3.92 -4.41 8.96
N GLN A 59 -4.60 -3.59 8.15
CA GLN A 59 -4.57 -3.65 6.69
C GLN A 59 -3.92 -2.39 6.12
N ALA A 60 -3.15 -2.51 5.04
CA ALA A 60 -2.60 -1.40 4.27
C ALA A 60 -3.27 -1.35 2.88
N VAL A 61 -3.54 -0.16 2.35
CA VAL A 61 -4.19 0.01 1.05
C VAL A 61 -3.30 0.81 0.11
N PHE A 62 -3.08 0.28 -1.09
CA PHE A 62 -2.28 0.88 -2.16
C PHE A 62 -3.18 1.12 -3.38
N THR A 63 -2.98 2.22 -4.08
CA THR A 63 -3.76 2.62 -5.26
C THR A 63 -2.86 2.93 -6.44
N GLY A 64 -3.44 3.05 -7.63
CA GLY A 64 -2.68 3.41 -8.83
C GLY A 64 -1.83 2.24 -9.36
N LEU A 65 -2.37 1.03 -9.27
CA LEU A 65 -1.79 -0.20 -9.83
C LEU A 65 -2.43 -0.52 -11.19
N PRO A 66 -1.75 -1.22 -12.11
CA PRO A 66 -2.34 -1.60 -13.40
C PRO A 66 -3.57 -2.51 -13.23
N ALA A 67 -4.56 -2.34 -14.10
CA ALA A 67 -5.82 -3.10 -14.03
C ALA A 67 -5.84 -4.40 -14.85
N ASP A 68 -5.06 -4.47 -15.93
CA ASP A 68 -5.24 -5.47 -16.97
C ASP A 68 -4.13 -6.54 -17.00
N THR A 69 -3.24 -6.55 -16.01
CA THR A 69 -2.10 -7.49 -15.96
C THR A 69 -1.95 -8.08 -14.55
N PRO A 70 -1.66 -9.39 -14.44
CA PRO A 70 -1.22 -9.97 -13.17
C PRO A 70 0.01 -9.22 -12.62
N LEU A 71 0.06 -9.07 -11.30
CA LEU A 71 1.11 -8.29 -10.64
C LEU A 71 2.09 -9.18 -9.89
N ASP A 72 3.39 -8.97 -10.12
CA ASP A 72 4.45 -9.54 -9.30
C ASP A 72 4.79 -8.52 -8.21
N VAL A 73 4.47 -8.86 -6.96
CA VAL A 73 4.48 -7.94 -5.83
C VAL A 73 5.48 -8.42 -4.79
N THR A 74 6.34 -7.50 -4.35
CA THR A 74 7.18 -7.65 -3.16
C THR A 74 6.73 -6.66 -2.10
N VAL A 75 6.59 -7.11 -0.86
CA VAL A 75 6.31 -6.27 0.29
C VAL A 75 7.45 -6.40 1.28
N ASP A 76 8.05 -5.27 1.64
CA ASP A 76 9.03 -5.19 2.72
C ASP A 76 8.42 -4.53 3.95
N ALA A 77 8.59 -5.17 5.10
CA ALA A 77 8.50 -4.50 6.39
C ALA A 77 9.87 -3.90 6.74
N LEU A 78 9.89 -2.61 7.05
CA LEU A 78 11.09 -1.84 7.34
C LEU A 78 11.15 -1.42 8.82
N SER A 79 12.36 -1.34 9.37
CA SER A 79 12.61 -0.68 10.66
C SER A 79 12.51 0.84 10.53
N GLY A 80 12.52 1.56 11.66
CA GLY A 80 12.57 3.03 11.66
C GLY A 80 13.80 3.62 10.95
N ASP A 81 14.89 2.85 10.88
CA ASP A 81 16.14 3.22 10.20
C ASP A 81 16.18 2.74 8.73
N GLY A 82 15.11 2.12 8.23
CA GLY A 82 14.98 1.65 6.85
C GLY A 82 15.55 0.26 6.55
N ALA A 83 15.92 -0.53 7.57
CA ALA A 83 16.38 -1.90 7.38
C ALA A 83 15.21 -2.87 7.13
N VAL A 84 15.36 -3.84 6.23
CA VAL A 84 14.32 -4.87 5.98
C VAL A 84 14.26 -5.84 7.17
N LEU A 85 13.08 -5.91 7.79
CA LEU A 85 12.76 -6.81 8.91
C LEU A 85 12.09 -8.10 8.45
N ALA A 86 11.28 -8.01 7.40
CA ALA A 86 10.61 -9.14 6.77
C ALA A 86 10.28 -8.79 5.31
N ARG A 87 10.25 -9.81 4.46
CA ARG A 87 9.89 -9.69 3.05
C ARG A 87 8.88 -10.76 2.69
N TRP A 88 7.91 -10.37 1.86
CA TRP A 88 6.98 -11.30 1.22
C TRP A 88 6.95 -11.07 -0.28
N THR A 89 6.73 -12.14 -1.02
CA THR A 89 6.57 -12.10 -2.48
C THR A 89 5.31 -12.83 -2.92
N VAL A 90 4.67 -12.33 -3.96
CA VAL A 90 3.61 -13.03 -4.71
C VAL A 90 3.84 -12.81 -6.20
N VAL A 91 3.73 -13.88 -6.98
CA VAL A 91 3.90 -13.85 -8.45
C VAL A 91 2.52 -14.04 -9.08
N GLY A 92 2.19 -13.19 -10.04
CA GLY A 92 0.94 -13.25 -10.80
C GLY A 92 -0.32 -12.97 -9.98
N LEU A 93 -0.27 -12.01 -9.04
CA LEU A 93 -1.44 -11.62 -8.24
C LEU A 93 -2.57 -11.13 -9.16
N SER A 94 -3.72 -11.81 -9.10
CA SER A 94 -4.95 -11.44 -9.79
C SER A 94 -6.16 -11.67 -8.88
N GLY A 95 -6.68 -10.61 -8.28
CA GLY A 95 -7.72 -10.71 -7.27
C GLY A 95 -7.11 -11.06 -5.90
N TYR A 96 -7.26 -12.29 -5.44
CA TYR A 96 -6.74 -12.71 -4.14
C TYR A 96 -5.41 -13.45 -4.24
N GLY A 97 -4.49 -13.21 -3.30
CA GLY A 97 -3.25 -13.95 -3.16
C GLY A 97 -2.77 -14.03 -1.72
N GLN A 98 -1.87 -14.97 -1.47
CA GLN A 98 -1.15 -15.10 -0.20
C GLN A 98 0.33 -14.86 -0.48
N GLY A 99 0.95 -13.99 0.31
CA GLY A 99 2.37 -13.69 0.21
C GLY A 99 3.19 -14.81 0.83
N GLU A 100 4.21 -15.25 0.11
CA GLU A 100 5.19 -16.20 0.62
C GLU A 100 6.31 -15.43 1.34
N PRO A 101 6.62 -15.76 2.60
CA PRO A 101 7.73 -15.12 3.31
C PRO A 101 9.05 -15.53 2.65
N VAL A 102 9.93 -14.56 2.46
CA VAL A 102 11.28 -14.77 1.95
C VAL A 102 12.24 -14.73 3.13
N ASP A 103 13.12 -15.74 3.21
CA ASP A 103 14.19 -15.78 4.20
C ASP A 103 15.21 -14.66 3.93
N CYS A 104 14.94 -13.51 4.53
CA CYS A 104 15.85 -12.38 4.62
C CYS A 104 16.43 -12.38 6.04
N GLU A 105 17.67 -12.83 6.20
CA GLU A 105 18.32 -12.76 7.51
C GLU A 105 18.46 -11.29 7.95
N PRO A 106 18.10 -10.96 9.20
CA PRO A 106 18.30 -9.62 9.74
C PRO A 106 19.79 -9.29 9.77
N ALA A 107 20.12 -8.01 9.59
CA ALA A 107 21.48 -7.46 9.50
C ALA A 107 22.43 -7.88 10.64
N ASP A 108 21.90 -8.36 11.77
CA ASP A 108 22.64 -8.75 12.98
C ASP A 108 23.26 -10.15 12.92
N THR A 109 23.05 -10.91 11.85
CA THR A 109 23.58 -12.28 11.67
C THR A 109 24.94 -12.34 10.96
N GLY A 110 25.43 -11.21 10.43
CA GLY A 110 26.66 -11.17 9.63
C GLY A 110 26.49 -11.61 8.18
N ALA A 111 25.27 -12.01 7.77
CA ALA A 111 24.87 -12.09 6.37
C ALA A 111 24.57 -10.68 5.82
N PRO A 112 24.79 -10.40 4.51
CA PRO A 112 24.40 -9.13 3.93
C PRO A 112 22.88 -8.96 4.08
N PRO A 113 22.40 -7.89 4.74
CA PRO A 113 20.96 -7.68 4.89
C PRO A 113 20.30 -7.57 3.53
N CYS A 114 19.07 -8.05 3.41
CA CYS A 114 18.25 -7.76 2.23
C CYS A 114 18.20 -6.24 2.06
N ALA A 115 18.73 -5.74 0.94
CA ALA A 115 18.46 -4.37 0.53
C ALA A 115 16.95 -4.21 0.36
N PRO A 116 16.35 -3.06 0.76
CA PRO A 116 14.96 -2.77 0.47
C PRO A 116 14.65 -3.01 -1.00
N CYS A 117 13.47 -3.53 -1.29
CA CYS A 117 13.10 -3.88 -2.65
C CYS A 117 13.16 -2.62 -3.52
N GLU A 118 13.65 -2.82 -4.73
CA GLU A 118 13.70 -1.81 -5.77
C GLU A 118 12.93 -2.38 -6.96
N ALA A 119 12.10 -1.56 -7.58
CA ALA A 119 11.42 -1.89 -8.81
C ALA A 119 11.57 -0.68 -9.73
N ASP A 120 11.96 -0.96 -10.96
CA ASP A 120 11.90 0.00 -12.04
C ASP A 120 10.44 0.13 -12.50
N GLY A 121 10.00 1.36 -12.75
CA GLY A 121 8.67 1.63 -13.29
C GLY A 121 8.11 2.97 -12.86
N ASP A 122 7.13 3.44 -13.62
CA ASP A 122 6.42 4.69 -13.39
C ASP A 122 5.04 4.43 -12.78
N LEU A 123 4.60 5.35 -11.92
CA LEU A 123 3.24 5.33 -11.43
C LEU A 123 2.26 5.32 -12.61
N VAL A 124 1.24 4.46 -12.56
CA VAL A 124 0.18 4.40 -13.59
C VAL A 124 -0.34 5.82 -13.85
N PRO A 125 -0.29 6.32 -15.10
CA PRO A 125 -0.78 7.64 -15.45
C PRO A 125 -2.24 7.85 -15.02
N PRO A 126 -2.64 9.09 -14.63
CA PRO A 126 -3.97 9.36 -14.08
C PRO A 126 -5.11 9.13 -15.08
N ASP A 127 -4.82 9.06 -16.38
CA ASP A 127 -5.75 8.77 -17.46
C ASP A 127 -5.91 7.27 -17.76
N GLN A 128 -5.12 6.41 -17.11
CA GLN A 128 -5.23 4.96 -17.26
C GLN A 128 -6.09 4.34 -16.15
N PRO A 129 -6.80 3.23 -16.46
CA PRO A 129 -7.50 2.47 -15.44
C PRO A 129 -6.50 1.99 -14.38
N SER A 130 -6.87 2.14 -13.12
CA SER A 130 -6.04 1.70 -12.00
C SER A 130 -6.85 0.94 -10.96
N THR A 131 -6.16 0.05 -10.27
CA THR A 131 -6.70 -0.83 -9.24
C THR A 131 -6.19 -0.45 -7.85
N VAL A 132 -6.89 -0.97 -6.85
CA VAL A 132 -6.63 -0.85 -5.43
C VAL A 132 -6.20 -2.22 -4.88
N LEU A 133 -5.03 -2.26 -4.23
CA LEU A 133 -4.53 -3.42 -3.49
C LEU A 133 -4.73 -3.22 -1.99
N GLY A 134 -5.46 -4.12 -1.35
CA GLY A 134 -5.47 -4.30 0.10
C GLY A 134 -4.45 -5.35 0.52
N VAL A 135 -3.57 -5.01 1.46
CA VAL A 135 -2.64 -5.94 2.11
C VAL A 135 -3.12 -6.14 3.53
N ARG A 136 -3.32 -7.39 3.97
CA ARG A 136 -3.67 -7.70 5.36
C ARG A 136 -2.71 -8.71 5.95
N VAL A 137 -2.48 -8.59 7.25
CA VAL A 137 -1.80 -9.65 8.01
C VAL A 137 -2.81 -10.69 8.42
N VAL A 138 -2.45 -11.94 8.22
CA VAL A 138 -3.16 -13.07 8.80
C VAL A 138 -2.31 -13.60 9.94
N ALA A 139 -2.82 -13.44 11.17
CA ALA A 139 -2.23 -14.12 12.31
C ALA A 139 -2.37 -15.64 12.12
N PRO A 140 -1.37 -16.44 12.49
CA PRO A 140 -1.47 -17.90 12.46
C PRO A 140 -2.57 -18.43 13.38
#